data_AF-A0A976CIM3-F1
#
_entry.id   AF-A0A976CIM3-F1
#
_cell.length_a   1.000
_cell.length_b   1.000
_cell.length_c   1.000
_cell.angle_alpha   90.00
_cell.angle_beta   90.00
_cell.angle_gamma   90.00
#
_symmetry.space_group_name_H-M   'P 1'
#
loop_
_entity.id
_entity.type
_entity.pdbx_description
1 polymer ?
#
loop_
_entity_poly.entity_id
_entity_poly.type
_entity_poly.pdbx_seq_one_letter_code
_entity_poly.pdbx_strand_id
1 'polypeptide(L)' 'MNGYVCPTCKIVFRGPKGFKELKADHIYPFSKGGLTIWDNLQLLCYRCNLSKSNKV' A
#
# COMPACT_ATOMS: atom_id res chain seq x y z
N MET A 1 7.43 8.71 -18.41
CA MET A 1 6.21 8.35 -17.64
C MET A 1 6.61 7.40 -16.52
N ASN A 2 6.77 7.91 -15.30
CA ASN A 2 7.20 7.11 -14.16
C ASN A 2 6.01 6.33 -13.58
N GLY A 3 6.20 5.04 -13.34
CA GLY A 3 5.21 4.21 -12.65
C GLY A 3 5.21 4.47 -11.14
N TYR A 4 4.29 3.84 -10.43
CA TYR A 4 4.29 3.88 -8.97
C TYR A 4 5.34 2.91 -8.42
N VAL A 5 6.14 3.35 -7.46
CA VAL A 5 7.14 2.51 -6.78
C VAL A 5 6.59 2.10 -5.42
N CYS A 6 6.40 0.80 -5.19
CA CYS A 6 5.98 0.33 -3.87
C CYS A 6 7.05 0.70 -2.82
N PRO A 7 6.69 1.39 -1.72
CA PRO A 7 7.67 1.85 -0.74
C PRO A 7 8.36 0.70 0.00
N THR A 8 7.72 -0.48 0.09
CA THR A 8 8.26 -1.68 0.74
C THR A 8 9.20 -2.47 -0.17
N CYS A 9 8.73 -2.94 -1.34
CA CYS A 9 9.51 -3.85 -2.19
C CYS A 9 10.27 -3.16 -3.33
N LYS A 10 10.09 -1.85 -3.52
CA LYS A 10 10.73 -1.03 -4.56
C LYS A 10 10.45 -1.46 -6.02
N ILE A 11 9.50 -2.36 -6.24
CA ILE A 11 9.03 -2.74 -7.58
C ILE A 11 8.21 -1.59 -8.17
N VAL A 12 8.40 -1.35 -9.48
CA VAL A 12 7.69 -0.34 -10.26
C VAL A 12 6.43 -0.95 -10.90
N PHE A 13 5.27 -0.37 -10.63
CA PHE A 13 3.99 -0.74 -11.22
C PHE A 13 3.59 0.27 -12.27
N ARG A 14 3.24 -0.20 -13.48
CA ARG A 14 2.91 0.66 -14.63
C ARG A 14 1.61 0.21 -15.32
N GLY A 15 0.87 1.19 -15.83
CA GLY A 15 -0.33 0.98 -16.63
C GLY A 15 -1.48 0.32 -15.86
N PRO A 16 -2.64 0.12 -16.52
CA PRO A 16 -3.84 -0.38 -15.86
C PRO A 16 -3.64 -1.72 -15.17
N LYS A 17 -2.86 -2.65 -15.76
CA LYS A 17 -2.56 -3.95 -15.15
C LYS A 17 -1.72 -3.80 -13.88
N GLY A 18 -0.64 -3.01 -13.92
CA GLY A 18 0.20 -2.79 -12.75
C GLY A 18 -0.53 -2.05 -11.64
N PHE A 19 -1.37 -1.08 -11.97
CA PHE A 19 -2.11 -0.31 -10.96
C PHE A 19 -3.22 -1.12 -10.27
N LYS A 20 -3.77 -2.17 -10.90
CA LYS A 20 -4.70 -3.10 -10.25
C LYS A 20 -4.08 -3.88 -9.09
N GLU A 21 -2.76 -4.02 -9.08
CA GLU A 21 -2.00 -4.65 -7.99
C GLU A 21 -1.82 -3.73 -6.79
N LEU A 22 -2.17 -2.44 -6.88
CA LEU A 22 -2.01 -1.49 -5.78
C LEU A 22 -3.26 -1.44 -4.91
N LYS A 23 -3.06 -1.26 -3.59
CA LYS A 23 -4.09 -1.20 -2.55
C LYS A 23 -3.80 -0.03 -1.63
N ALA A 24 -4.84 0.72 -1.27
CA ALA A 24 -4.78 1.64 -0.15
C ALA A 24 -4.62 0.82 1.15
N ASP A 25 -3.71 1.23 2.01
CA ASP A 25 -3.37 0.58 3.26
C ASP A 25 -3.27 1.63 4.37
N HIS A 26 -3.61 1.25 5.59
CA HIS A 26 -3.40 2.08 6.78
C HIS A 26 -1.99 1.86 7.32
N ILE A 27 -1.18 2.90 7.45
CA ILE A 27 0.19 2.82 8.01
C ILE A 27 0.13 2.18 9.41
N TYR A 28 -0.66 2.77 10.31
CA TYR A 28 -1.07 2.16 11.57
C TYR A 28 -2.38 1.38 11.35
N PRO A 29 -2.44 0.06 11.64
CA PRO A 29 -3.57 -0.77 11.25
C PRO A 29 -4.91 -0.28 11.79
N PHE A 30 -5.92 -0.31 10.94
CA PHE A 30 -7.30 -0.01 11.33
C PHE A 30 -7.77 -0.85 12.52
N SER A 31 -7.43 -2.15 12.54
CA SER A 31 -7.79 -3.07 13.63
C SER A 31 -7.13 -2.75 14.98
N LYS A 32 -6.13 -1.86 15.00
CA LYS A 32 -5.49 -1.36 16.22
C LYS A 32 -5.90 0.08 16.56
N GLY A 33 -6.91 0.62 15.87
CA GLY A 33 -7.39 1.99 16.08
C GLY A 33 -6.81 3.03 15.10
N GLY A 34 -6.17 2.60 14.02
CA GLY A 34 -5.72 3.51 12.96
C GLY A 34 -6.86 4.23 12.27
N LEU A 35 -6.71 5.55 12.16
CA LEU A 35 -7.71 6.44 11.57
C LEU A 35 -7.66 6.38 10.04
N THR A 36 -8.81 6.51 9.38
CA THR A 36 -8.90 6.66 7.92
C THR A 36 -8.74 8.13 7.55
N ILE A 37 -7.50 8.62 7.62
CA ILE A 37 -7.10 9.99 7.27
C ILE A 37 -5.88 9.95 6.35
N TRP A 38 -5.68 10.99 5.53
CA TRP A 38 -4.60 11.03 4.54
C TRP A 38 -3.22 10.73 5.14
N ASP A 39 -2.94 11.23 6.34
CA ASP A 39 -1.66 11.02 7.02
C ASP A 39 -1.41 9.57 7.47
N ASN A 40 -2.47 8.78 7.62
CA ASN A 40 -2.38 7.35 7.97
C ASN A 40 -2.63 6.43 6.77
N LEU A 41 -2.80 6.96 5.55
CA LEU A 41 -3.00 6.16 4.36
C LEU A 41 -1.73 6.12 3.51
N GLN A 42 -1.43 4.95 2.98
CA GLN A 42 -0.35 4.72 2.00
C GLN A 42 -0.84 3.81 0.87
N LEU A 43 -0.09 3.77 -0.22
CA LEU A 43 -0.35 2.87 -1.34
C LEU A 43 0.69 1.74 -1.35
N LEU A 44 0.27 0.50 -1.19
CA LEU A 44 1.14 -0.68 -1.24
C LEU A 44 0.74 -1.59 -2.40
N CYS A 45 1.66 -2.41 -2.89
CA CYS A 45 1.25 -3.52 -3.74
C CYS A 45 0.57 -4.60 -2.91
N TYR A 46 -0.31 -5.38 -3.54
CA TYR A 46 -1.13 -6.42 -2.92
C TYR A 46 -0.30 -7.36 -2.04
N ARG A 47 0.84 -7.84 -2.56
CA ARG A 47 1.75 -8.74 -1.84
C ARG A 47 2.33 -8.10 -0.57
N CYS A 48 2.76 -6.83 -0.64
CA CYS A 48 3.31 -6.13 0.52
C CYS A 48 2.22 -5.79 1.55
N ASN A 49 1.04 -5.37 1.08
CA ASN A 49 -0.13 -5.14 1.93
C ASN A 49 -0.52 -6.41 2.72
N LEU A 50 -0.62 -7.55 2.03
CA LEU A 50 -0.94 -8.83 2.65
C LEU A 50 0.13 -9.28 3.66
N SER A 51 1.41 -9.06 3.34
CA SER A 51 2.52 -9.41 4.24
C SER A 51 2.56 -8.55 5.51
N LYS A 52 2.24 -7.25 5.38
CA LYS A 52 2.15 -6.29 6.48
C LYS A 52 1.04 -6.67 7.46
N SER A 53 -0.16 -7.00 6.96
CA SER A 53 -1.32 -7.37 7.80
C SER A 53 -1.52 -6.34 8.95
N ASN A 54 -1.71 -6.79 10.18
CA ASN A 54 -1.81 -5.98 11.40
C ASN A 54 -0.50 -5.96 12.22
N LYS A 55 0.66 -6.21 11.61
CA LYS A 55 1.94 -6.37 12.35
C LYS A 55 2.56 -5.05 12.81
N VAL A 56 2.19 -3.95 12.17
CA VAL A 56 2.62 -2.59 12.54
C VAL A 56 1.74 -2.05 13.66
#